data_AF-A0A419YQ33-F1
#
_entry.id   AF-A0A419YQ33-F1
#
_cell.length_a   1.000
_cell.length_b   1.000
_cell.length_c   1.000
_cell.angle_alpha   90.00
_cell.angle_beta   90.00
_cell.angle_gamma   90.00
#
_symmetry.space_group_name_H-M   'P 1'
#
loop_
_entity.id
_entity.type
_entity.pdbx_description
1 polymer ?
#
loop_
_entity_poly.entity_id
_entity_poly.type
_entity_poly.pdbx_seq_one_letter_code
_entity_poly.pdbx_strand_id
1 'polypeptide(L)'
;MKDTDFRLDGLEPADEQSATAYDRTWICRYQTIAQHDVGERSFIVAFDPSATWDVPNTPNLVSFDVVRDPERGTFGMHSSGHATLAFAQRWLIDRGCPAEALAPIADAPRPADELTVRVEDRIRHSGERLAVVEHQVIDGGDVEGWSIAVDQQAKELPVRLFLESLQPEQYAYTVRAGAFADWDAADDWLEDRSTPLPEAPEYRLDALDAQALRTGAALSRTTSSLPRAGAAPGAPAVPVNSPQPDRGRSL
;
A
#
# COMPACT_ATOMS: atom_id res chain seq x y z
N MET A 1 -10.67 14.57 7.47
CA MET A 1 -9.50 15.05 6.71
C MET A 1 -9.63 16.57 6.54
N LYS A 2 -8.54 17.28 6.19
CA LYS A 2 -8.59 18.73 5.94
C LYS A 2 -8.78 18.98 4.45
N ASP A 3 -9.44 20.08 4.11
CA ASP A 3 -9.52 20.57 2.72
C ASP A 3 -8.11 20.79 2.18
N THR A 4 -7.93 20.46 0.91
CA THR A 4 -6.63 20.56 0.24
C THR A 4 -6.32 22.01 -0.11
N ASP A 5 -5.20 22.51 0.40
CA ASP A 5 -4.68 23.83 0.07
C ASP A 5 -3.60 23.71 -1.02
N PHE A 6 -3.95 24.13 -2.24
CA PHE A 6 -3.03 24.13 -3.37
C PHE A 6 -2.11 25.36 -3.40
N ARG A 7 -2.23 26.34 -2.49
CA ARG A 7 -1.40 27.56 -2.40
C ARG A 7 -1.25 28.28 -3.75
N LEU A 8 -2.37 28.54 -4.43
CA LEU A 8 -2.41 29.13 -5.78
C LEU A 8 -2.87 30.60 -5.80
N ASP A 9 -3.02 31.22 -4.62
CA ASP A 9 -3.52 32.60 -4.51
C ASP A 9 -2.66 33.58 -5.31
N GLY A 10 -3.32 34.31 -6.23
CA GLY A 10 -2.67 35.31 -7.08
C GLY A 10 -1.89 34.76 -8.27
N LEU A 11 -1.97 33.45 -8.54
CA LEU A 11 -1.37 32.82 -9.73
C LEU A 11 -2.45 32.46 -10.76
N GLU A 12 -2.09 32.55 -12.04
CA GLU A 12 -2.93 32.10 -13.15
C GLU A 12 -2.48 30.73 -13.69
N PRO A 13 -3.37 29.91 -14.27
CA PRO A 13 -2.95 28.67 -14.90
C PRO A 13 -1.97 28.93 -16.05
N ALA A 14 -0.88 28.17 -16.11
CA ALA A 14 0.12 28.28 -17.18
C ALA A 14 -0.41 27.78 -18.54
N ASP A 15 -1.41 26.90 -18.53
CA ASP A 15 -2.04 26.31 -19.70
C ASP A 15 -3.49 25.85 -19.42
N GLU A 16 -4.18 25.43 -20.48
CA GLU A 16 -5.58 24.96 -20.42
C GLU A 16 -5.75 23.69 -19.57
N GLN A 17 -4.73 22.81 -19.55
CA GLN A 17 -4.74 21.61 -18.71
C GLN A 17 -4.76 21.98 -17.23
N SER A 18 -3.91 22.93 -16.85
CA SER A 18 -3.81 23.45 -15.48
C SER A 18 -5.09 24.19 -15.09
N ALA A 19 -5.69 24.94 -16.01
CA ALA A 19 -6.97 25.61 -15.79
C ALA A 19 -8.09 24.59 -15.51
N THR A 20 -8.18 23.55 -16.35
CA THR A 20 -9.17 22.48 -16.19
C THR A 20 -9.00 21.74 -14.87
N ALA A 21 -7.76 21.40 -14.49
CA ALA A 21 -7.47 20.74 -13.22
C ALA A 21 -7.86 21.63 -12.02
N TYR A 22 -7.58 22.93 -12.10
CA TYR A 22 -7.93 23.89 -11.06
C TYR A 22 -9.45 24.09 -10.93
N ASP A 23 -10.18 24.18 -12.04
CA ASP A 23 -11.64 24.34 -12.05
C ASP A 23 -12.35 23.21 -11.30
N ARG A 24 -11.85 21.97 -11.42
CA ARG A 24 -12.39 20.81 -10.68
C ARG A 24 -12.28 20.96 -9.16
N THR A 25 -11.27 21.69 -8.66
CA THR A 25 -11.06 21.84 -7.20
C THR A 25 -12.22 22.56 -6.51
N TRP A 26 -12.91 23.46 -7.23
CA TRP A 26 -14.06 24.20 -6.71
C TRP A 26 -15.29 23.32 -6.48
N ILE A 27 -15.42 22.26 -7.30
CA ILE A 27 -16.55 21.34 -7.28
C ILE A 27 -16.26 20.17 -6.32
N CYS A 28 -15.09 19.56 -6.46
CA CYS A 28 -14.77 18.29 -5.80
C CYS A 28 -14.42 18.42 -4.31
N ARG A 29 -13.99 19.60 -3.82
CA ARG A 29 -13.66 19.85 -2.41
C ARG A 29 -12.71 18.79 -1.82
N TYR A 30 -11.61 18.55 -2.53
CA TYR A 30 -10.63 17.51 -2.22
C TYR A 30 -10.11 17.58 -0.78
N GLN A 31 -9.98 16.43 -0.13
CA GLN A 31 -9.47 16.32 1.24
C GLN A 31 -8.12 15.63 1.28
N THR A 32 -7.10 16.26 1.86
CA THR A 32 -5.73 15.75 1.79
C THR A 32 -5.54 14.46 2.60
N ILE A 33 -4.94 13.45 1.95
CA ILE A 33 -4.52 12.17 2.56
C ILE A 33 -3.02 12.17 2.81
N ALA A 34 -2.21 12.61 1.86
CA ALA A 34 -0.76 12.71 1.95
C ALA A 34 -0.27 13.92 1.15
N GLN A 35 0.79 14.58 1.62
CA GLN A 35 1.36 15.73 0.94
C GLN A 35 2.86 15.84 1.19
N HIS A 36 3.60 16.16 0.14
CA HIS A 36 5.01 16.50 0.20
C HIS A 36 5.29 17.78 -0.57
N ASP A 37 5.88 18.77 0.12
CA ASP A 37 6.25 20.05 -0.46
C ASP A 37 7.77 20.15 -0.64
N VAL A 38 8.20 20.57 -1.84
CA VAL A 38 9.61 20.79 -2.18
C VAL A 38 9.73 22.13 -2.91
N GLY A 39 10.03 23.19 -2.15
CA GLY A 39 10.05 24.55 -2.66
C GLY A 39 8.67 24.95 -3.21
N GLU A 40 8.64 25.31 -4.50
CA GLU A 40 7.42 25.72 -5.21
C GLU A 40 6.59 24.54 -5.77
N ARG A 41 7.06 23.30 -5.59
CA ARG A 41 6.35 22.09 -6.04
C ARG A 41 5.67 21.38 -4.88
N SER A 42 4.45 20.89 -5.11
CA SER A 42 3.68 20.08 -4.17
C SER A 42 3.23 18.78 -4.84
N PHE A 43 3.46 17.66 -4.15
CA PHE A 43 2.92 16.35 -4.48
C PHE A 43 1.82 16.03 -3.47
N ILE A 44 0.60 15.77 -3.93
CA ILE A 44 -0.57 15.62 -3.04
C ILE A 44 -1.34 14.37 -3.45
N VAL A 45 -1.72 13.54 -2.49
CA VAL A 45 -2.82 12.57 -2.64
C VAL A 45 -4.00 13.08 -1.85
N ALA A 46 -5.16 13.17 -2.48
CA ALA A 46 -6.38 13.63 -1.85
C ALA A 46 -7.56 12.70 -2.14
N PHE A 47 -8.51 12.69 -1.20
CA PHE A 47 -9.81 12.07 -1.34
C PHE A 47 -10.78 13.04 -2.04
N ASP A 48 -11.55 12.54 -3.01
CA ASP A 48 -12.64 13.26 -3.67
C ASP A 48 -13.99 12.81 -3.08
N PRO A 49 -14.58 13.57 -2.13
CA PRO A 49 -15.88 13.23 -1.57
C PRO A 49 -17.03 13.39 -2.58
N SER A 50 -16.81 14.06 -3.72
CA SER A 50 -17.85 14.23 -4.75
C SER A 50 -17.97 13.03 -5.68
N ALA A 51 -16.95 12.17 -5.75
CA ALA A 51 -16.91 11.00 -6.63
C ALA A 51 -18.10 10.05 -6.42
N THR A 52 -18.62 9.95 -5.19
CA THR A 52 -19.80 9.13 -4.87
C THR A 52 -21.09 9.60 -5.57
N TRP A 53 -21.13 10.85 -6.05
CA TRP A 53 -22.25 11.43 -6.78
C TRP A 53 -22.02 11.51 -8.29
N ASP A 54 -20.87 11.03 -8.77
CA ASP A 54 -20.55 10.94 -10.19
C ASP A 54 -21.04 9.59 -10.77
N VAL A 55 -20.53 9.20 -11.94
CA VAL A 55 -20.80 7.87 -12.52
C VAL A 55 -20.18 6.76 -11.66
N PRO A 56 -20.77 5.55 -11.66
CA PRO A 56 -20.23 4.41 -10.91
C PRO A 56 -18.75 4.17 -11.20
N ASN A 57 -18.01 3.75 -10.16
CA ASN A 57 -16.58 3.48 -10.19
C ASN A 57 -15.67 4.70 -10.45
N THR A 58 -16.18 5.93 -10.36
CA THR A 58 -15.34 7.12 -10.41
C THR A 58 -14.29 7.08 -9.30
N PRO A 59 -12.97 7.20 -9.62
CA PRO A 59 -11.93 7.24 -8.62
C PRO A 59 -12.14 8.32 -7.56
N ASN A 60 -12.21 7.90 -6.30
CA ASN A 60 -12.29 8.80 -5.15
C ASN A 60 -10.92 9.15 -4.56
N LEU A 61 -9.83 8.65 -5.13
CA LEU A 61 -8.45 9.06 -4.83
C LEU A 61 -7.86 9.80 -6.02
N VAL A 62 -7.32 10.99 -5.79
CA VAL A 62 -6.74 11.84 -6.82
C VAL A 62 -5.35 12.28 -6.40
N SER A 63 -4.37 12.10 -7.28
CA SER A 63 -3.03 12.65 -7.11
C SER A 63 -2.92 13.99 -7.82
N PHE A 64 -2.14 14.91 -7.25
CA PHE A 64 -1.79 16.20 -7.84
C PHE A 64 -0.29 16.43 -7.81
N ASP A 65 0.23 16.94 -8.93
CA ASP A 65 1.56 17.50 -9.06
C ASP A 65 1.41 18.97 -9.44
N VAL A 66 1.72 19.85 -8.48
CA VAL A 66 1.51 21.29 -8.59
C VAL A 66 2.85 21.99 -8.58
N VAL A 67 3.14 22.79 -9.61
CA VAL A 67 4.35 23.60 -9.72
C VAL A 67 3.97 25.07 -9.78
N ARG A 68 4.48 25.88 -8.87
CA ARG A 68 4.23 27.32 -8.83
C ARG A 68 5.41 28.08 -9.45
N ASP A 69 5.12 29.13 -10.19
CA ASP A 69 6.10 30.06 -10.75
C ASP A 69 5.72 31.49 -10.34
N PRO A 70 6.17 31.94 -9.15
CA PRO A 70 5.87 33.29 -8.66
C PRO A 70 6.47 34.39 -9.52
N GLU A 71 7.56 34.13 -10.24
CA GLU A 71 8.22 35.14 -11.10
C GLU A 71 7.36 35.45 -12.33
N ARG A 72 6.69 34.43 -12.87
CA ARG A 72 5.78 34.57 -14.02
C ARG A 72 4.33 34.79 -13.60
N GLY A 73 4.01 34.64 -12.32
CA GLY A 73 2.65 34.74 -11.80
C GLY A 73 1.77 33.59 -12.25
N THR A 74 2.34 32.40 -12.50
CA THR A 74 1.62 31.25 -13.08
C THR A 74 1.77 29.98 -12.26
N PHE A 75 0.91 28.98 -12.49
CA PHE A 75 1.07 27.62 -11.96
C PHE A 75 0.80 26.55 -13.02
N GLY A 76 1.52 25.43 -12.91
CA GLY A 76 1.23 24.17 -13.59
C GLY A 76 0.55 23.20 -12.64
N MET A 77 -0.50 22.51 -13.09
CA MET A 77 -1.24 21.54 -12.28
C MET A 77 -1.60 20.31 -13.10
N HIS A 78 -1.03 19.17 -12.72
CA HIS A 78 -1.42 17.86 -13.25
C HIS A 78 -2.16 17.07 -12.19
N SER A 79 -3.21 16.36 -12.59
CA SER A 79 -3.95 15.47 -11.73
C SER A 79 -4.24 14.12 -12.38
N SER A 80 -4.46 13.09 -11.57
CA SER A 80 -4.89 11.76 -12.02
C SER A 80 -5.75 11.10 -10.95
N GLY A 81 -6.84 10.45 -11.36
CA GLY A 81 -7.66 9.60 -10.51
C GLY A 81 -7.04 8.20 -10.38
N HIS A 82 -7.23 7.55 -9.24
CA HIS A 82 -6.65 6.24 -8.92
C HIS A 82 -7.60 5.37 -8.11
N ALA A 83 -7.59 4.07 -8.39
CA ALA A 83 -8.43 3.11 -7.69
C ALA A 83 -7.96 2.81 -6.27
N THR A 84 -6.64 2.87 -6.01
CA THR A 84 -6.06 2.57 -4.69
C THR A 84 -4.97 3.59 -4.34
N LEU A 85 -4.68 3.70 -3.04
CA LEU A 85 -3.63 4.59 -2.53
C LEU A 85 -2.25 4.26 -3.11
N ALA A 86 -1.93 2.96 -3.29
CA ALA A 86 -0.65 2.54 -3.83
C ALA A 86 -0.45 3.01 -5.28
N PHE A 87 -1.51 3.00 -6.12
CA PHE A 87 -1.44 3.54 -7.47
C PHE A 87 -1.35 5.07 -7.49
N ALA A 88 -2.01 5.75 -6.55
CA ALA A 88 -1.87 7.20 -6.39
C ALA A 88 -0.43 7.60 -6.02
N GLN A 89 0.15 6.91 -5.03
CA GLN A 89 1.54 7.12 -4.61
C GLN A 89 2.52 6.86 -5.75
N ARG A 90 2.35 5.75 -6.49
CA ARG A 90 3.16 5.42 -7.67
C ARG A 90 3.20 6.58 -8.68
N TRP A 91 2.06 7.16 -9.02
CA TRP A 91 1.98 8.25 -10.00
C TRP A 91 2.83 9.46 -9.61
N LEU A 92 2.89 9.78 -8.31
CA LEU A 92 3.72 10.85 -7.77
C LEU A 92 5.20 10.45 -7.69
N ILE A 93 5.49 9.19 -7.33
CA ILE A 93 6.85 8.65 -7.30
C ILE A 93 7.49 8.70 -8.69
N ASP A 94 6.75 8.29 -9.73
CA ASP A 94 7.18 8.36 -11.13
C ASP A 94 7.44 9.81 -11.60
N ARG A 95 6.97 10.81 -10.85
CA ARG A 95 7.18 12.24 -11.08
C ARG A 95 8.28 12.87 -10.22
N GLY A 96 8.99 12.03 -9.45
CA GLY A 96 10.13 12.43 -8.63
C GLY A 96 9.81 12.70 -7.16
N CYS A 97 8.61 12.36 -6.68
CA CYS A 97 8.33 12.39 -5.24
C CYS A 97 9.05 11.23 -4.54
N PRO A 98 9.78 11.45 -3.44
CA PRO A 98 10.31 10.37 -2.62
C PRO A 98 9.18 9.50 -2.05
N ALA A 99 9.32 8.18 -2.09
CA ALA A 99 8.26 7.25 -1.68
C ALA A 99 7.93 7.38 -0.18
N GLU A 100 8.95 7.58 0.65
CA GLU A 100 8.84 7.77 2.10
C GLU A 100 8.12 9.07 2.49
N ALA A 101 8.03 10.04 1.57
CA ALA A 101 7.40 11.33 1.83
C ALA A 101 5.87 11.30 1.66
N LEU A 102 5.31 10.21 1.13
CA LEU A 102 3.88 10.05 0.85
C LEU A 102 3.16 9.17 1.88
N ALA A 103 3.68 9.08 3.10
CA ALA A 103 2.96 8.44 4.19
C ALA A 103 1.62 9.19 4.46
N PRO A 104 0.49 8.48 4.64
CA PRO A 104 -0.77 9.12 4.99
C PRO A 104 -0.65 9.97 6.27
N ILE A 105 -1.09 11.22 6.18
CA ILE A 105 -1.15 12.17 7.30
C ILE A 105 -2.53 12.18 7.98
N ALA A 106 -3.52 11.52 7.36
CA ALA A 106 -4.86 11.34 7.90
C ALA A 106 -4.98 10.02 8.68
N ASP A 107 -5.97 9.96 9.57
CA ASP A 107 -6.42 8.68 10.13
C ASP A 107 -7.05 7.88 8.99
N ALA A 108 -6.37 6.82 8.59
CA ALA A 108 -6.74 5.95 7.49
C ALA A 108 -6.60 4.49 7.94
N PRO A 109 -7.41 3.57 7.39
CA PRO A 109 -7.23 2.15 7.61
C PRO A 109 -5.77 1.75 7.34
N ARG A 110 -5.26 0.79 8.11
CA ARG A 110 -3.87 0.31 7.96
C ARG A 110 -3.83 -1.05 7.25
N PRO A 111 -2.73 -1.38 6.54
CA PRO A 111 -2.51 -2.73 6.05
C PRO A 111 -2.66 -3.74 7.19
N ALA A 112 -3.50 -4.75 6.99
CA ALA A 112 -3.80 -5.77 8.00
C ALA A 112 -2.64 -6.78 8.17
N ASP A 113 -1.78 -6.92 7.16
CA ASP A 113 -0.69 -7.91 7.14
C ASP A 113 0.50 -7.49 6.26
N GLU A 114 1.63 -8.19 6.45
CA GLU A 114 2.86 -7.99 5.68
C GLU A 114 2.70 -8.30 4.18
N LEU A 115 1.75 -9.15 3.81
CA LEU A 115 1.49 -9.45 2.40
C LEU A 115 0.92 -8.22 1.69
N THR A 116 -0.04 -7.53 2.33
CA THR A 116 -0.60 -6.26 1.86
C THR A 116 0.51 -5.25 1.64
N VAL A 117 1.35 -5.02 2.66
CA VAL A 117 2.48 -4.08 2.57
C VAL A 117 3.39 -4.40 1.38
N ARG A 118 3.72 -5.68 1.16
CA ARG A 118 4.58 -6.11 0.04
C ARG A 118 3.93 -5.94 -1.33
N VAL A 119 2.62 -6.18 -1.46
CA VAL A 119 1.90 -5.98 -2.72
C VAL A 119 1.86 -4.50 -3.06
N GLU A 120 1.49 -3.65 -2.10
CA GLU A 120 1.47 -2.20 -2.29
C GLU A 120 2.84 -1.63 -2.60
N ASP A 121 3.89 -2.17 -1.97
CA ASP A 121 5.26 -1.72 -2.23
C ASP A 121 5.69 -2.00 -3.67
N ARG A 122 5.28 -3.14 -4.24
CA ARG A 122 5.50 -3.42 -5.66
C ARG A 122 4.72 -2.50 -6.57
N ILE A 123 3.48 -2.16 -6.21
CA ILE A 123 2.69 -1.20 -6.99
C ILE A 123 3.41 0.15 -7.00
N ARG A 124 3.78 0.68 -5.82
CA ARG A 124 4.50 1.96 -5.68
C ARG A 124 5.77 2.04 -6.51
N HIS A 125 6.55 0.95 -6.54
CA HIS A 125 7.85 0.91 -7.22
C HIS A 125 7.79 0.26 -8.60
N SER A 126 6.60 0.10 -9.18
CA SER A 126 6.46 -0.55 -10.49
C SER A 126 6.92 0.32 -11.67
N GLY A 127 7.13 1.63 -11.49
CA GLY A 127 7.43 2.53 -12.60
C GLY A 127 6.31 2.48 -13.64
N GLU A 128 6.61 2.49 -14.92
CA GLU A 128 5.60 2.33 -15.99
C GLU A 128 5.12 0.88 -16.21
N ARG A 129 5.66 -0.11 -15.47
CA ARG A 129 5.42 -1.55 -15.71
C ARG A 129 3.96 -1.95 -15.68
N LEU A 130 3.16 -1.39 -14.76
CA LEU A 130 1.75 -1.74 -14.58
C LEU A 130 0.84 -0.72 -15.27
N ALA A 131 0.20 -1.07 -16.38
CA ALA A 131 -0.80 -0.22 -17.01
C ALA A 131 -2.19 -0.59 -16.50
N VAL A 132 -2.79 0.21 -15.61
CA VAL A 132 -4.17 -0.02 -15.12
C VAL A 132 -5.13 0.18 -16.29
N VAL A 133 -5.95 -0.83 -16.57
CA VAL A 133 -6.92 -0.82 -17.67
C VAL A 133 -8.36 -0.73 -17.18
N GLU A 134 -8.63 -1.23 -15.97
CA GLU A 134 -9.97 -1.25 -15.40
C GLU A 134 -9.91 -1.29 -13.87
N HIS A 135 -10.96 -0.81 -13.23
CA HIS A 135 -11.08 -0.82 -11.78
C HIS A 135 -12.52 -0.70 -11.29
N GLN A 136 -12.72 -1.16 -10.06
CA GLN A 136 -13.85 -0.85 -9.21
C GLN A 136 -13.30 -0.24 -7.93
N VAL A 137 -13.79 0.93 -7.53
CA VAL A 137 -13.36 1.57 -6.27
C VAL A 137 -14.23 1.13 -5.11
N ILE A 138 -13.67 1.22 -3.90
CA ILE A 138 -14.46 1.12 -2.67
C ILE A 138 -15.21 2.44 -2.50
N ASP A 139 -16.53 2.43 -2.62
CA ASP A 139 -17.39 3.59 -2.37
C ASP A 139 -18.66 3.23 -1.57
N GLY A 140 -19.14 4.18 -0.77
CA GLY A 140 -20.38 4.05 -0.01
C GLY A 140 -20.40 2.85 0.95
N GLY A 141 -21.21 1.85 0.61
CA GLY A 141 -21.39 0.63 1.40
C GLY A 141 -20.45 -0.52 1.03
N ASP A 142 -19.63 -0.34 -0.01
CA ASP A 142 -18.74 -1.38 -0.47
C ASP A 142 -17.57 -1.55 0.52
N VAL A 143 -17.15 -2.81 0.66
CA VAL A 143 -15.97 -3.18 1.46
C VAL A 143 -14.88 -3.75 0.58
N GLU A 144 -15.05 -3.71 -0.73
CA GLU A 144 -14.12 -4.30 -1.67
C GLU A 144 -14.06 -3.52 -2.98
N GLY A 145 -12.84 -3.30 -3.45
CA GLY A 145 -12.53 -2.73 -4.75
C GLY A 145 -11.45 -3.57 -5.42
N TRP A 146 -11.29 -3.37 -6.72
CA TRP A 146 -10.26 -4.07 -7.48
C TRP A 146 -9.71 -3.23 -8.61
N SER A 147 -8.52 -3.60 -9.09
CA SER A 147 -7.90 -3.00 -10.27
C SER A 147 -7.28 -4.08 -11.14
N ILE A 148 -7.57 -4.04 -12.43
CA ILE A 148 -6.91 -4.87 -13.43
C ILE A 148 -5.84 -4.01 -14.10
N ALA A 149 -4.61 -4.52 -14.14
CA ALA A 149 -3.49 -3.90 -14.83
C ALA A 149 -2.79 -4.90 -15.75
N VAL A 150 -2.23 -4.39 -16.84
CA VAL A 150 -1.33 -5.14 -17.72
C VAL A 150 0.10 -4.89 -17.27
N ASP A 151 0.80 -5.94 -16.89
CA ASP A 151 2.24 -5.94 -16.66
C ASP A 151 2.97 -6.02 -18.00
N GLN A 152 3.47 -4.87 -18.44
CA GLN A 152 4.11 -4.71 -19.76
C GLN A 152 5.44 -5.47 -19.89
N GLN A 153 5.99 -5.99 -18.78
CA GLN A 153 7.26 -6.72 -18.76
C GLN A 153 7.07 -8.22 -18.53
N ALA A 154 5.89 -8.67 -18.09
CA ALA A 154 5.60 -10.06 -17.86
C ALA A 154 5.40 -10.83 -19.18
N LYS A 155 6.13 -11.94 -19.33
CA LYS A 155 5.99 -12.86 -20.47
C LYS A 155 4.93 -13.94 -20.24
N GLU A 156 4.71 -14.29 -18.98
CA GLU A 156 3.74 -15.28 -18.54
C GLU A 156 2.75 -14.59 -17.61
N LEU A 157 1.46 -14.80 -17.87
CA LEU A 157 0.36 -14.22 -17.11
C LEU A 157 0.48 -12.67 -16.99
N PRO A 158 0.40 -11.92 -18.10
CA PRO A 158 0.63 -10.48 -18.10
C PRO A 158 -0.47 -9.67 -17.40
N VAL A 159 -1.65 -10.24 -17.18
CA VAL A 159 -2.74 -9.54 -16.52
C VAL A 159 -2.62 -9.71 -15.01
N ARG A 160 -2.72 -8.60 -14.28
CA ARG A 160 -2.60 -8.51 -12.83
C ARG A 160 -3.92 -8.00 -12.26
N LEU A 161 -4.50 -8.74 -11.32
CA LEU A 161 -5.66 -8.30 -10.56
C LEU A 161 -5.20 -7.90 -9.15
N PHE A 162 -5.52 -6.70 -8.72
CA PHE A 162 -5.29 -6.24 -7.35
C PHE A 162 -6.64 -6.13 -6.66
N LEU A 163 -6.87 -6.96 -5.65
CA LEU A 163 -8.10 -6.97 -4.87
C LEU A 163 -7.84 -6.29 -3.52
N GLU A 164 -8.53 -5.18 -3.27
CA GLU A 164 -8.50 -4.44 -2.01
C GLU A 164 -9.77 -4.72 -1.22
N SER A 165 -9.64 -5.17 0.03
CA SER A 165 -10.78 -5.45 0.91
C SER A 165 -10.63 -4.70 2.23
N LEU A 166 -11.61 -3.86 2.54
CA LEU A 166 -11.73 -3.14 3.80
C LEU A 166 -12.29 -4.06 4.90
N GLN A 167 -11.77 -3.91 6.10
CA GLN A 167 -12.22 -4.57 7.32
C GLN A 167 -12.67 -3.50 8.32
N PRO A 168 -13.90 -2.97 8.20
CA PRO A 168 -14.32 -1.79 8.97
C PRO A 168 -14.19 -1.97 10.48
N GLU A 169 -14.52 -3.17 10.98
CA GLU A 169 -14.45 -3.51 12.41
C GLU A 169 -13.03 -3.52 12.98
N GLN A 170 -12.02 -3.74 12.13
CA GLN A 170 -10.61 -3.73 12.53
C GLN A 170 -9.91 -2.42 12.17
N TYR A 171 -10.59 -1.51 11.47
CA TYR A 171 -9.99 -0.31 10.87
C TYR A 171 -8.72 -0.64 10.07
N ALA A 172 -8.81 -1.71 9.28
CA ALA A 172 -7.71 -2.28 8.51
C ALA A 172 -8.18 -2.67 7.11
N TYR A 173 -7.25 -2.96 6.21
CA TYR A 173 -7.54 -3.46 4.87
C TYR A 173 -6.49 -4.46 4.40
N THR A 174 -6.86 -5.29 3.43
CA THR A 174 -5.95 -6.22 2.76
C THR A 174 -5.87 -5.93 1.28
N VAL A 175 -4.68 -6.09 0.71
CA VAL A 175 -4.48 -6.11 -0.75
C VAL A 175 -3.92 -7.47 -1.15
N ARG A 176 -4.52 -8.08 -2.17
CA ARG A 176 -4.08 -9.34 -2.78
C ARG A 176 -3.84 -9.15 -4.26
N ALA A 177 -2.79 -9.78 -4.77
CA ALA A 177 -2.43 -9.73 -6.18
C ALA A 177 -2.62 -11.10 -6.82
N GLY A 178 -3.37 -11.15 -7.92
CA GLY A 178 -3.54 -12.30 -8.77
C GLY A 178 -2.92 -12.09 -10.15
N ALA A 179 -2.74 -13.18 -10.88
CA ALA A 179 -2.13 -13.19 -12.20
C ALA A 179 -2.90 -14.08 -13.20
N PHE A 180 -3.20 -13.51 -14.36
CA PHE A 180 -4.04 -14.12 -15.38
C PHE A 180 -3.39 -14.03 -16.75
N ALA A 181 -3.77 -14.95 -17.64
CA ALA A 181 -3.25 -15.01 -19.01
C ALA A 181 -3.73 -13.81 -19.85
N ASP A 182 -4.96 -13.39 -19.62
CA ASP A 182 -5.66 -12.33 -20.35
C ASP A 182 -6.75 -11.71 -19.45
N TRP A 183 -7.45 -10.73 -20.02
CA TRP A 183 -8.50 -9.99 -19.33
C TRP A 183 -9.72 -10.88 -19.05
N ASP A 184 -10.14 -11.69 -20.03
CA ASP A 184 -11.31 -12.59 -19.90
C ASP A 184 -11.13 -13.54 -18.70
N ALA A 185 -9.94 -14.12 -18.50
CA ALA A 185 -9.69 -14.99 -17.36
C ALA A 185 -9.72 -14.27 -16.00
N ALA A 186 -9.37 -12.98 -15.96
CA ALA A 186 -9.47 -12.17 -14.73
C ALA A 186 -10.92 -11.79 -14.44
N ASP A 187 -11.69 -11.44 -15.47
CA ASP A 187 -13.11 -11.10 -15.40
C ASP A 187 -13.94 -12.31 -14.97
N ASP A 188 -13.74 -13.47 -15.61
CA ASP A 188 -14.38 -14.74 -15.24
C ASP A 188 -14.15 -15.08 -13.75
N TRP A 189 -12.95 -14.81 -13.22
CA TRP A 189 -12.65 -15.04 -11.82
C TRP A 189 -13.34 -14.02 -10.90
N LEU A 190 -13.47 -12.76 -11.33
CA LEU A 190 -14.22 -11.75 -10.58
C LEU A 190 -15.70 -12.11 -10.49
N GLU A 191 -16.28 -12.68 -11.56
CA GLU A 191 -17.65 -13.20 -11.59
C GLU A 191 -17.82 -14.48 -10.75
N ASP A 192 -16.89 -15.44 -10.86
CA ASP A 192 -16.90 -16.70 -10.09
C ASP A 192 -15.60 -16.92 -9.28
N ARG A 193 -15.69 -16.55 -8.00
CA ARG A 193 -14.61 -16.69 -7.02
C ARG A 193 -14.59 -18.04 -6.30
N SER A 194 -15.16 -19.08 -6.91
CA SER A 194 -15.15 -20.44 -6.36
C SER A 194 -13.75 -21.04 -6.24
N THR A 195 -12.76 -20.48 -6.94
CA THR A 195 -11.35 -20.89 -6.88
C THR A 195 -10.48 -19.83 -6.21
N PRO A 196 -9.36 -20.21 -5.56
CA PRO A 196 -8.42 -19.25 -4.98
C PRO A 196 -7.86 -18.30 -6.04
N LEU A 197 -7.57 -17.06 -5.64
CA LEU A 197 -6.91 -16.07 -6.50
C LEU A 197 -5.58 -16.64 -7.04
N PRO A 198 -5.39 -16.76 -8.37
CA PRO A 198 -4.16 -17.33 -8.93
C PRO A 198 -2.92 -16.48 -8.63
N GLU A 199 -1.91 -17.05 -7.98
CA GLU A 199 -0.69 -16.32 -7.64
C GLU A 199 0.22 -16.07 -8.85
N ALA A 200 0.77 -14.85 -8.96
CA ALA A 200 1.80 -14.57 -9.95
C ALA A 200 3.06 -15.42 -9.75
N PRO A 201 3.73 -15.86 -10.83
CA PRO A 201 4.93 -16.68 -10.74
C PRO A 201 6.02 -16.07 -9.86
N GLU A 202 6.21 -14.74 -9.90
CA GLU A 202 7.18 -14.04 -9.08
C GLU A 202 6.87 -14.14 -7.57
N TYR A 203 5.60 -14.08 -7.17
CA TYR A 203 5.22 -14.19 -5.75
C TYR A 203 5.52 -15.57 -5.19
N ARG A 204 5.44 -16.61 -6.02
CA ARG A 204 5.83 -17.98 -5.66
C ARG A 204 7.34 -18.10 -5.43
N LEU A 205 8.16 -17.44 -6.27
CA LEU A 205 9.61 -17.43 -6.12
C LEU A 205 10.04 -16.68 -4.85
N ASP A 206 9.42 -15.53 -4.55
CA ASP A 206 9.71 -14.77 -3.34
C ASP A 206 9.34 -15.54 -2.06
N ALA A 207 8.24 -16.30 -2.08
CA ALA A 207 7.84 -17.15 -0.97
C ALA A 207 8.86 -18.27 -0.72
N LEU A 208 9.36 -18.89 -1.80
CA LEU A 208 10.40 -19.92 -1.75
C LEU A 208 11.73 -19.37 -1.24
N ASP A 209 12.16 -18.20 -1.72
CA ASP A 209 13.40 -17.54 -1.27
C ASP A 209 13.32 -17.13 0.20
N ALA A 210 12.19 -16.56 0.63
CA ALA A 210 11.95 -16.23 2.03
C ALA A 210 11.91 -17.49 2.93
N GLN A 211 11.45 -18.62 2.41
CA GLN A 211 11.48 -19.90 3.12
C GLN A 211 12.89 -20.47 3.18
N ALA A 212 13.66 -20.37 2.10
CA ALA A 212 15.05 -20.81 2.04
C ALA A 212 15.93 -20.00 3.03
N LEU A 213 15.76 -18.68 3.09
CA LEU A 213 16.44 -17.80 4.05
C LEU A 213 16.10 -18.15 5.50
N ARG A 214 14.81 -18.39 5.81
CA ARG A 214 14.37 -18.82 7.14
C ARG A 214 14.95 -20.18 7.54
N THR A 215 15.00 -21.11 6.59
CA THR A 215 15.59 -22.44 6.79
C THR A 215 17.10 -22.34 7.02
N GLY A 216 17.81 -21.52 6.24
CA GLY A 216 19.23 -21.23 6.42
C GLY A 216 19.56 -20.56 7.76
N ALA A 217 18.72 -19.63 8.23
CA ALA A 217 18.85 -19.00 9.54
C ALA A 217 18.57 -19.97 10.70
N ALA A 218 17.62 -20.91 10.53
CA ALA A 218 17.38 -21.98 11.49
C ALA A 218 18.56 -22.97 11.55
N LEU A 219 19.12 -23.34 10.39
CA LEU A 219 20.29 -24.21 10.31
C LEU A 219 21.54 -23.56 10.93
N SER A 220 21.80 -22.27 10.64
CA SER A 220 22.93 -21.52 11.21
C SER A 220 22.86 -21.36 12.74
N ARG A 221 21.64 -21.26 13.31
CA ARG A 221 21.43 -21.27 14.76
C ARG A 221 21.68 -22.64 15.38
N THR A 222 21.48 -23.72 14.62
CA THR A 222 21.68 -25.10 15.07
C THR A 222 23.15 -25.52 14.98
N THR A 223 23.93 -24.99 14.02
CA THR A 223 25.38 -25.22 13.93
C THR A 223 26.18 -24.42 14.95
N SER A 224 25.65 -23.28 15.42
CA SER A 224 26.25 -22.46 16.47
C SER A 224 25.99 -23.01 17.88
N SER A 225 25.10 -24.00 18.03
CA SER A 225 24.74 -24.63 19.31
C SER A 225 25.31 -26.03 19.51
N LEU A 226 26.32 -26.44 18.72
CA LEU A 226 27.10 -27.64 19.03
C LEU A 226 27.81 -27.45 20.39
N PRO A 227 27.49 -28.25 21.42
CA PRO A 227 28.14 -28.14 22.71
C PRO A 227 29.61 -28.48 22.56
N ARG A 228 30.49 -27.58 23.02
CA ARG A 228 31.91 -27.86 23.20
C ARG A 228 32.05 -28.97 24.23
N ALA A 229 32.15 -30.21 23.74
CA ALA A 229 32.48 -31.35 24.57
C ALA A 229 33.92 -31.19 25.08
N GLY A 230 34.08 -31.10 26.41
CA GLY A 230 35.36 -31.34 27.08
C GLY A 230 35.73 -30.34 28.17
N ALA A 231 35.26 -30.56 29.40
CA ALA A 231 36.07 -30.50 30.62
C ALA A 231 35.31 -31.20 31.77
N ALA A 232 36.06 -32.01 32.53
CA ALA A 232 35.61 -33.09 33.40
C ALA A 232 35.02 -32.64 34.78
N PRO A 233 34.45 -33.57 35.58
CA PRO A 233 33.55 -33.26 36.69
C PRO A 233 34.26 -33.08 38.05
N GLY A 234 33.84 -32.07 38.81
CA GLY A 234 34.18 -31.88 40.22
C GLY A 234 33.08 -32.43 41.14
N ALA A 235 33.50 -33.17 42.16
CA ALA A 235 32.74 -34.04 43.07
C ALA A 235 31.66 -33.34 43.96
N PRO A 236 30.79 -34.11 44.66
CA PRO A 236 29.52 -33.64 45.21
C PRO A 236 29.65 -33.10 46.64
N ALA A 237 28.83 -32.11 47.00
CA ALA A 237 28.59 -31.70 48.38
C ALA A 237 27.19 -32.14 48.83
N VAL A 238 27.19 -32.75 50.02
CA VAL A 238 26.13 -33.50 50.73
C VAL A 238 24.96 -32.58 51.15
N PRO A 239 23.71 -33.08 51.24
CA PRO A 239 22.53 -32.26 51.52
C PRO A 239 22.41 -31.92 53.02
N VAL A 240 22.02 -30.69 53.33
CA VAL A 240 21.48 -30.32 54.65
C VAL A 240 19.97 -30.13 54.51
N ASN A 241 19.26 -30.87 55.33
CA ASN A 241 17.81 -31.03 55.32
C ASN A 241 17.19 -30.13 56.40
N SER A 242 16.29 -29.23 55.99
CA SER A 242 15.08 -28.74 56.72
C SER A 242 15.27 -27.96 58.05
N PRO A 243 14.33 -27.07 58.50
CA PRO A 243 12.87 -27.18 58.30
C PRO A 243 12.09 -25.89 57.99
N GLN A 244 10.95 -26.15 57.36
CA GLN A 244 9.78 -25.29 57.15
C GLN A 244 9.08 -24.98 58.48
N PRO A 245 8.59 -23.74 58.71
CA PRO A 245 7.49 -23.48 59.63
C PRO A 245 6.16 -23.39 58.91
N ASP A 246 5.16 -23.81 59.67
CA ASP A 246 3.82 -24.18 59.30
C ASP A 246 2.88 -23.03 58.91
N ARG A 247 1.84 -23.46 58.20
CA ARG A 247 0.48 -22.92 58.07
C ARG A 247 0.08 -21.76 59.00
N GLY A 248 -0.50 -20.73 58.38
CA GLY A 248 -1.48 -19.82 58.99
C GLY A 248 -2.65 -19.57 58.02
N ARG A 249 -3.86 -19.94 58.45
CA ARG A 249 -5.15 -19.88 57.75
C ARG A 249 -5.76 -18.48 57.75
N SER A 250 -6.68 -18.28 56.79
CA SER A 250 -7.60 -17.16 56.53
C SER A 250 -8.33 -16.54 57.73
N LEU A 251 -8.64 -15.24 57.61
CA LEU A 251 -9.99 -14.67 57.46
C LEU A 251 -9.89 -13.29 56.79
#